data_AF-A0A7J7LNL7-F1
#
_entry.id   AF-A0A7J7LNL7-F1
#
_cell.length_a   1.000
_cell.length_b   1.000
_cell.length_c   1.000
_cell.angle_alpha   90.00
_cell.angle_beta   90.00
_cell.angle_gamma   90.00
#
_symmetry.space_group_name_H-M   'P 1'
#
loop_
_entity.id
_entity.type
_entity.pdbx_description
1 polymer ?
#
loop_
_entity_poly.entity_id
_entity_poly.type
_entity_poly.pdbx_seq_one_letter_code
_entity_poly.pdbx_strand_id
1 'polypeptide(L)'
;MICLGQLKRQCVIAREMTKLHEEFWRGTIAEAKETFATHQPKGEITLLLEGSRIPIVETPSESQLEHMLRDSISNGCSLSMAVKEVSEGTSVKRKIVYALALKKFGNVESPNGSTSA
;
A
#
# COMPACT_ATOMS: atom_id res chain seq x y z
N MET A 1 -1.49 -3.02 8.36
CA MET A 1 -1.55 -4.36 7.75
C MET A 1 -0.49 -4.43 6.65
N ILE A 2 0.60 -5.18 6.84
CA ILE A 2 1.63 -5.35 5.79
C ILE A 2 1.07 -6.40 4.83
N CYS A 3 0.71 -6.00 3.61
CA CYS A 3 0.28 -6.94 2.58
C CYS A 3 1.41 -7.94 2.32
N LEU A 4 1.23 -9.20 2.75
CA LEU A 4 2.23 -10.28 2.69
C LEU A 4 2.77 -10.55 1.27
N GLY A 5 2.05 -10.11 0.23
CA GLY A 5 2.50 -10.17 -1.17
C GLY A 5 3.68 -9.25 -1.52
N GLN A 6 4.09 -8.34 -0.62
CA GLN A 6 5.15 -7.36 -0.90
C GLN A 6 6.57 -7.85 -0.61
N LEU A 7 6.76 -9.01 0.02
CA LEU A 7 8.10 -9.49 0.41
C LEU A 7 9.01 -9.81 -0.78
N LYS A 8 8.45 -10.08 -1.96
CA LYS A 8 9.21 -10.31 -3.20
C LYS A 8 9.59 -9.01 -3.93
N ARG A 9 9.20 -7.83 -3.43
CA ARG A 9 9.54 -6.56 -4.08
C ARG A 9 11.03 -6.33 -4.00
N GLN A 10 11.59 -5.86 -5.11
CA GLN A 10 12.98 -5.45 -5.11
C GLN A 10 13.16 -4.20 -4.26
N CYS A 11 14.29 -4.12 -3.57
CA CYS A 11 14.72 -2.95 -2.84
C CYS A 11 16.24 -2.75 -2.91
N VAL A 12 16.65 -1.53 -2.64
CA VAL A 12 18.05 -1.13 -2.46
C VAL A 12 18.16 -0.47 -1.09
N ILE A 13 19.15 -0.91 -0.32
CA ILE A 13 19.50 -0.31 0.97
C ILE A 13 20.89 0.31 0.79
N ALA A 14 20.94 1.64 0.78
CA ALA A 14 22.18 2.39 0.73
C ALA A 14 22.53 2.88 2.15
N ARG A 15 23.79 2.71 2.54
CA ARG A 15 24.30 3.11 3.85
C ARG A 15 25.40 4.13 3.68
N GLU A 16 25.26 5.26 4.35
CA GLU A 16 26.36 6.24 4.46
C GLU A 16 27.20 5.89 5.69
N MET A 17 28.34 5.24 5.48
CA MET A 17 29.26 4.88 6.56
C MET A 17 30.24 6.02 6.85
N THR A 18 30.69 6.72 5.81
CA THR A 18 31.48 7.96 5.85
C THR A 18 31.20 8.78 4.58
N LYS A 19 31.59 10.06 4.54
CA LYS A 19 31.46 10.94 3.34
C LYS A 19 32.09 10.40 2.04
N LEU A 20 32.91 9.34 2.11
CA LEU A 20 33.61 8.74 0.96
C LEU A 20 33.28 7.24 0.74
N HIS A 21 32.58 6.59 1.68
CA HIS A 21 32.26 5.16 1.60
C HIS A 21 30.76 4.93 1.74
N GLU A 22 30.14 4.66 0.60
CA GLU A 22 28.75 4.21 0.48
C GLU A 22 28.72 2.70 0.28
N GLU A 23 27.85 2.01 1.02
CA GLU A 23 27.57 0.58 0.84
C GLU A 23 26.16 0.42 0.27
N PHE A 24 26.03 -0.36 -0.80
CA PHE A 24 24.74 -0.64 -1.43
C PHE A 24 24.42 -2.13 -1.38
N TRP A 25 23.36 -2.46 -0.66
CA TRP A 25 22.76 -3.79 -0.67
C TRP A 25 21.55 -3.80 -1.62
N ARG A 26 21.37 -4.87 -2.39
CA ARG A 26 20.27 -5.04 -3.34
C ARG A 26 19.68 -6.43 -3.20
N GLY A 27 18.36 -6.53 -3.25
CA GLY A 27 17.64 -7.80 -3.18
C GLY A 27 16.15 -7.57 -2.97
N THR A 28 15.45 -8.60 -2.53
CA THR A 28 14.04 -8.52 -2.15
C THR A 28 13.87 -8.04 -0.71
N ILE A 29 12.69 -7.51 -0.36
CA ILE A 29 12.35 -7.20 1.04
C ILE A 29 12.50 -8.42 1.95
N ALA A 30 12.22 -9.63 1.44
CA ALA A 30 12.42 -10.89 2.18
C ALA A 30 13.89 -11.12 2.55
N GLU A 31 14.78 -11.03 1.56
CA GLU A 31 16.22 -11.22 1.76
C GLU A 31 16.81 -10.11 2.64
N ALA A 32 16.31 -8.88 2.52
CA ALA A 32 16.71 -7.77 3.39
C ALA A 32 16.37 -8.08 4.84
N LYS A 33 15.14 -8.54 5.09
CA LYS A 33 14.69 -8.90 6.44
C LYS A 33 15.56 -9.98 7.06
N GLU A 34 15.93 -11.01 6.28
CA GLU A 34 16.82 -12.07 6.75
C GLU A 34 18.23 -11.56 7.02
N THR A 35 18.82 -10.84 6.06
CA THR A 35 20.20 -10.35 6.12
C THR A 35 20.42 -9.39 7.29
N PHE A 36 19.51 -8.43 7.48
CA PHE A 36 19.64 -7.39 8.49
C PHE A 36 19.05 -7.77 9.85
N ALA A 37 18.42 -8.94 9.98
CA ALA A 37 18.04 -9.50 11.28
C ALA A 37 19.26 -9.88 12.12
N THR A 38 20.30 -10.43 11.49
CA THR A 38 21.54 -10.82 12.17
C THR A 38 22.61 -9.72 12.12
N HIS A 39 22.60 -8.88 11.10
CA HIS A 39 23.55 -7.77 10.92
C HIS A 39 22.81 -6.43 10.93
N GLN A 40 22.62 -5.83 12.11
CA GLN A 40 21.93 -4.55 12.17
C GLN A 40 22.74 -3.45 11.48
N PRO A 41 22.17 -2.78 10.46
CA PRO A 41 22.85 -1.69 9.79
C PRO A 41 22.92 -0.49 10.75
N LYS A 42 24.09 0.13 10.84
CA LYS A 42 24.33 1.36 11.61
C LYS A 42 24.48 2.55 10.67
N GLY A 43 24.07 3.73 11.13
CA GLY A 43 24.15 4.99 10.38
C GLY A 43 22.82 5.40 9.75
N GLU A 44 22.87 6.43 8.91
CA GLU A 44 21.74 6.83 8.07
C GLU A 44 21.58 5.84 6.91
N ILE A 45 20.32 5.51 6.61
CA ILE A 45 19.97 4.49 5.61
C ILE A 45 18.98 5.10 4.63
N THR A 46 19.31 5.00 3.35
CA THR A 46 18.37 5.28 2.27
C THR A 46 17.80 3.97 1.74
N LEU A 47 16.48 3.84 1.79
CA LEU A 47 15.75 2.68 1.27
C LEU A 47 14.99 3.06 0.00
N LEU A 48 15.34 2.41 -1.11
CA LEU A 48 14.59 2.49 -2.36
C LEU A 48 13.77 1.21 -2.53
N LEU A 49 12.48 1.33 -2.79
CA LEU A 49 11.56 0.20 -2.97
C LEU A 49 11.00 0.18 -4.39
N GLU A 50 10.88 -1.02 -4.97
CA GLU A 50 10.14 -1.21 -6.21
C GLU A 50 8.69 -0.76 -6.03
N GLY A 51 8.21 0.04 -6.99
CA GLY A 51 6.84 0.52 -7.01
C GLY A 51 5.82 -0.61 -6.97
N SER A 52 4.67 -0.35 -6.37
CA SER A 52 3.58 -1.32 -6.32
C SER A 52 3.04 -1.57 -7.72
N ARG A 53 3.27 -2.76 -8.29
CA ARG A 53 2.50 -3.24 -9.45
C ARG A 53 1.13 -3.66 -8.92
N ILE A 54 0.23 -2.70 -8.77
CA ILE A 54 -1.20 -3.01 -8.70
C ILE A 54 -1.59 -3.27 -10.15
N PRO A 55 -1.84 -4.52 -10.59
CA PRO A 55 -2.34 -4.74 -11.93
C PRO A 55 -3.63 -3.94 -12.06
N ILE A 56 -3.62 -2.94 -12.93
CA ILE A 56 -4.80 -2.13 -13.19
C ILE A 56 -5.79 -3.08 -13.85
N VAL A 57 -6.90 -3.37 -13.16
CA VAL A 57 -7.97 -4.14 -13.78
C VAL A 57 -8.60 -3.22 -14.82
N GLU A 58 -8.40 -3.54 -16.10
CA GLU A 58 -8.74 -2.63 -17.20
C GLU A 58 -10.25 -2.35 -17.29
N THR A 59 -11.11 -3.27 -16.86
CA THR A 59 -12.57 -3.06 -16.75
C THR A 59 -13.19 -4.08 -15.78
N PRO A 60 -13.10 -3.86 -14.46
CA PRO A 60 -13.78 -4.73 -13.51
C PRO A 60 -15.30 -4.62 -13.66
N SER A 61 -16.01 -5.73 -13.44
CA SER A 61 -17.46 -5.72 -13.31
C SER A 61 -17.92 -4.98 -12.05
N GLU A 62 -19.19 -4.59 -11.97
CA GLU A 62 -19.77 -3.98 -10.76
C GLU A 62 -19.58 -4.87 -9.52
N SER A 63 -19.69 -6.20 -9.67
CA SER A 63 -19.48 -7.15 -8.57
C SER A 63 -18.04 -7.20 -8.09
N GLN A 64 -17.06 -7.05 -9.00
CA GLN A 64 -15.65 -6.98 -8.64
C GLN A 64 -15.33 -5.68 -7.91
N LEU A 65 -15.85 -4.54 -8.37
CA LEU A 65 -15.72 -3.27 -7.67
C LEU A 65 -16.34 -3.31 -6.28
N GLU A 66 -17.51 -3.93 -6.13
CA GLU A 66 -18.15 -4.11 -4.82
C GLU A 66 -17.28 -4.95 -3.88
N HIS A 67 -16.69 -6.04 -4.38
CA HIS A 67 -15.80 -6.89 -3.59
C HIS A 67 -14.55 -6.12 -3.14
N MET A 68 -13.89 -5.40 -4.05
CA MET A 68 -12.72 -4.59 -3.71
C MET A 68 -13.03 -3.49 -2.68
N LEU A 69 -14.18 -2.81 -2.83
CA LEU A 69 -14.63 -1.81 -1.85
C LEU A 69 -14.90 -2.44 -0.48
N ARG A 70 -15.57 -3.60 -0.45
CA ARG A 70 -15.86 -4.35 0.78
C ARG A 70 -14.57 -4.76 1.48
N ASP A 71 -13.58 -5.25 0.73
CA ASP A 71 -12.29 -5.65 1.27
C ASP A 71 -11.55 -4.46 1.88
N SER A 72 -11.43 -3.33 1.16
CA SER A 72 -10.81 -2.11 1.70
C SER A 72 -11.50 -1.61 2.97
N ILE A 73 -12.84 -1.60 3.00
CA ILE A 73 -13.60 -1.20 4.20
C ILE A 73 -13.38 -2.19 5.36
N SER A 74 -13.38 -3.50 5.09
CA SER A 74 -13.14 -4.53 6.11
C SER A 74 -11.73 -4.44 6.72
N ASN A 75 -10.77 -3.92 5.96
CA ASN A 75 -9.41 -3.64 6.41
C ASN A 75 -9.29 -2.33 7.20
N GLY A 76 -10.41 -1.66 7.49
CA GLY A 76 -10.47 -0.44 8.31
C GLY A 76 -10.31 0.86 7.52
N CYS A 77 -10.29 0.84 6.18
CA CYS A 77 -10.27 2.06 5.39
C CYS A 77 -11.63 2.78 5.46
N SER A 78 -11.60 4.13 5.55
CA SER A 78 -12.81 4.93 5.36
C SER A 78 -13.37 4.76 3.94
N LEU A 79 -14.67 5.03 3.75
CA LEU A 79 -15.31 4.94 2.44
C LEU A 79 -14.59 5.78 1.37
N SER A 80 -14.12 6.97 1.74
CA SER A 80 -13.36 7.86 0.85
C SER A 80 -11.99 7.28 0.46
N MET A 81 -11.31 6.62 1.40
CA MET A 81 -10.04 5.94 1.14
C MET A 81 -10.24 4.69 0.29
N ALA A 82 -11.25 3.88 0.58
CA ALA A 82 -11.59 2.69 -0.21
C ALA A 82 -11.91 3.07 -1.66
N VAL A 83 -12.71 4.12 -1.89
CA VAL A 83 -12.99 4.63 -3.24
C VAL A 83 -11.73 5.10 -3.95
N LYS A 84 -10.79 5.74 -3.22
CA LYS A 84 -9.52 6.17 -3.78
C LYS A 84 -8.69 4.98 -4.24
N GLU A 85 -8.47 4.03 -3.34
CA GLU A 85 -7.68 2.82 -3.59
C GLU A 85 -8.25 2.01 -4.77
N VAL A 86 -9.56 1.78 -4.81
CA VAL A 86 -10.22 1.05 -5.89
C VAL A 86 -10.15 1.81 -7.21
N SER A 87 -10.28 3.14 -7.21
CA SER A 87 -10.15 3.95 -8.44
C SER A 87 -8.71 4.05 -8.97
N GLU A 88 -7.71 3.91 -8.10
CA GLU A 88 -6.29 3.89 -8.50
C GLU A 88 -5.85 2.50 -8.99
N GLY A 89 -6.48 1.43 -8.48
CA GLY A 89 -6.23 0.05 -8.89
C GLY A 89 -7.06 -0.44 -10.09
N THR A 90 -7.93 0.40 -10.66
CA THR A 90 -8.82 0.03 -11.78
C THR A 90 -8.88 1.15 -12.81
N SER A 91 -9.25 0.85 -14.06
CA SER A 91 -9.46 1.90 -15.07
C SER A 91 -10.83 2.61 -14.94
N VAL A 92 -11.53 2.42 -13.82
CA VAL A 92 -12.87 2.97 -13.61
C VAL A 92 -12.78 4.36 -13.00
N LYS A 93 -13.50 5.32 -13.60
CA LYS A 93 -13.54 6.70 -13.10
C LYS A 93 -13.99 6.73 -11.64
N ARG A 94 -13.26 7.46 -10.80
CA ARG A 94 -13.58 7.67 -9.36
C ARG A 94 -15.05 7.98 -9.10
N LYS A 95 -15.69 8.79 -9.95
CA LYS A 95 -17.13 9.14 -9.85
C LYS A 95 -18.04 7.91 -9.87
N ILE A 96 -17.74 6.91 -10.70
CA ILE A 96 -18.52 5.67 -10.83
C ILE A 96 -18.32 4.81 -9.58
N VAL A 97 -17.06 4.63 -9.15
CA VAL A 97 -16.72 3.89 -7.93
C VAL A 97 -17.38 4.51 -6.70
N TYR A 98 -17.37 5.84 -6.60
CA TYR A 98 -18.03 6.57 -5.51
C TYR A 98 -19.54 6.39 -5.50
N ALA A 99 -20.20 6.48 -6.66
CA ALA A 99 -21.63 6.26 -6.77
C ALA A 99 -22.03 4.83 -6.36
N LEU A 100 -21.23 3.83 -6.77
CA LEU A 100 -21.41 2.44 -6.34
C LEU A 100 -21.20 2.29 -4.83
N ALA A 101 -20.15 2.92 -4.28
CA ALA A 101 -19.85 2.88 -2.87
C ALA A 101 -20.98 3.48 -2.02
N LEU A 102 -21.54 4.62 -2.42
CA LEU A 102 -22.71 5.20 -1.74
C LEU A 102 -23.95 4.31 -1.85
N LYS A 103 -24.21 3.73 -3.03
CA LYS A 103 -25.35 2.82 -3.23
C LYS A 103 -25.29 1.56 -2.36
N LYS A 104 -24.08 1.04 -2.11
CA LYS A 104 -23.87 -0.25 -1.43
C LYS A 104 -23.50 -0.12 0.05
N PHE A 105 -22.85 0.98 0.45
CA PHE A 105 -22.27 1.18 1.77
C PHE A 105 -22.61 2.54 2.39
N GLY A 106 -23.44 3.37 1.74
CA GLY A 106 -23.84 4.70 2.22
C GLY A 106 -24.63 4.73 3.54
N ASN A 107 -24.94 3.57 4.12
CA ASN A 107 -25.53 3.43 5.47
C ASN A 107 -24.49 3.09 6.56
N VAL A 108 -23.19 3.14 6.26
CA VAL A 108 -22.13 2.99 7.27
C VAL A 108 -21.73 4.37 7.78
N GLU A 109 -22.40 4.83 8.83
CA GLU A 109 -21.99 6.02 9.59
C GLU A 109 -20.56 5.87 10.10
N SER A 110 -19.79 6.95 10.00
CA SER A 110 -18.45 7.11 10.54
C SER A 110 -18.44 6.94 12.08
N PRO A 111 -17.52 6.15 12.68
CA PRO A 111 -17.11 6.40 14.05
C PRO A 111 -15.92 7.37 14.04
N ASN A 112 -16.25 8.59 14.44
CA ASN A 112 -15.42 9.72 14.87
C ASN A 112 -13.89 9.57 14.92
N GLY A 113 -13.23 10.51 14.25
CA GLY A 113 -11.86 10.91 14.54
C GLY A 113 -11.74 11.47 15.95
N SER A 114 -10.66 11.08 16.63
CA SER A 114 -10.23 11.60 17.92
C SER A 114 -9.90 13.09 17.83
N THR A 115 -10.64 13.90 18.58
CA THR A 115 -10.31 15.27 18.97
C THR A 115 -9.01 15.28 19.78
N SER A 116 -8.02 16.09 19.35
CA SER A 116 -6.94 16.58 20.19
C SER A 116 -7.34 17.94 20.78
N ALA A 117 -7.32 18.06 22.09
CA ALA A 117 -7.12 19.31 22.83
C ALA A 117 -6.21 18.98 24.02
#